data_AF-A0A353ZDL1-F1
#
_entry.id   AF-A0A353ZDL1-F1
#
_cell.length_a   1.000
_cell.length_b   1.000
_cell.length_c   1.000
_cell.angle_alpha   90.00
_cell.angle_beta   90.00
_cell.angle_gamma   90.00
#
_symmetry.space_group_name_H-M   'P 1'
#
loop_
_entity.id
_entity.type
_entity.pdbx_description
1 polymer ?
#
loop_
_entity_poly.entity_id
_entity_poly.type
_entity_poly.pdbx_seq_one_letter_code
_entity_poly.pdbx_strand_id
1 'polypeptide(L)'
;WIRIDNPDADPSNNASGPYNQGIAGGATRFQRLEGCWWSYKEDAVYFVDTEAGPIGAQAGSTNRAEGAVWRYIPATGKLTCIFVSQGALYPNAYGADNPDNLVVSPKGGLLMQEDGGKNDGDGLSLLGLLPSGLSYEFARNNITIASADAPKLVAAGHNPAAIGTGDFTGQEFAGATFDSSGRYLFVNVQTPGITFVITGPWKKGNL
;
A
#
# COMPACT_ATOMS: atom_id res chain seq x y z
N TRP A 1 -6.19 9.00 -21.48
CA TRP A 1 -6.64 10.10 -20.60
C TRP A 1 -7.92 10.67 -21.15
N ILE A 2 -8.90 10.90 -20.28
CA ILE A 2 -10.15 11.59 -20.59
C ILE A 2 -10.09 12.93 -19.86
N ARG A 3 -10.50 14.01 -20.53
CA ARG A 3 -10.62 15.33 -19.91
C ARG A 3 -11.84 15.36 -18.99
N ILE A 4 -11.67 15.86 -17.78
CA ILE A 4 -12.77 16.14 -16.84
C ILE A 4 -13.07 17.62 -16.96
N ASP A 5 -14.25 17.97 -17.46
CA ASP A 5 -14.58 19.36 -17.78
C ASP A 5 -15.02 20.16 -16.54
N ASN A 6 -15.61 19.50 -15.55
CA ASN A 6 -15.95 20.10 -14.26
C ASN A 6 -15.41 19.26 -13.09
N PRO A 7 -14.16 19.51 -12.62
CA PRO A 7 -13.59 18.77 -11.50
C PRO A 7 -14.32 18.98 -10.16
N ASP A 8 -15.11 20.05 -10.04
CA ASP A 8 -15.87 20.41 -8.84
C ASP A 8 -17.35 20.01 -8.92
N ALA A 9 -17.72 19.17 -9.90
CA ALA A 9 -19.09 18.70 -10.04
C ALA A 9 -19.57 17.95 -8.79
N ASP A 10 -20.77 18.29 -8.32
CA ASP A 10 -21.40 17.67 -7.15
C ASP A 10 -21.50 16.14 -7.30
N PRO A 11 -21.39 15.38 -6.20
CA PRO A 11 -21.58 13.94 -6.22
C PRO A 11 -23.02 13.58 -6.59
N SER A 12 -23.22 12.47 -7.29
CA SER A 12 -24.54 11.89 -7.57
C SER A 12 -24.45 10.37 -7.63
N ASN A 13 -25.54 9.67 -7.28
CA ASN A 13 -25.64 8.21 -7.30
C ASN A 13 -24.47 7.48 -6.59
N ASN A 14 -24.07 7.97 -5.41
CA ASN A 14 -22.93 7.44 -4.62
C ASN A 14 -21.56 7.52 -5.34
N ALA A 15 -21.41 8.42 -6.31
CA ALA A 15 -20.13 8.67 -6.98
C ALA A 15 -19.81 10.17 -7.02
N SER A 16 -18.52 10.51 -7.05
CA SER A 16 -18.07 11.88 -7.23
C SER A 16 -18.39 12.37 -8.65
N GLY A 17 -18.64 13.67 -8.83
CA GLY A 17 -18.86 14.26 -10.14
C GLY A 17 -17.73 13.99 -11.15
N PRO A 18 -16.44 14.08 -10.75
CA PRO A 18 -15.32 13.67 -11.60
C PRO A 18 -15.36 12.20 -12.03
N TYR A 19 -15.72 11.27 -11.13
CA TYR A 19 -15.86 9.85 -11.47
C TYR A 19 -16.94 9.65 -12.54
N ASN A 20 -18.11 10.28 -12.37
CA ASN A 20 -19.22 10.17 -13.32
C ASN A 20 -18.84 10.69 -14.71
N GLN A 21 -18.11 11.80 -14.80
CA GLN A 21 -17.58 12.31 -16.07
C GLN A 21 -16.57 11.35 -16.70
N GLY A 22 -15.66 10.78 -15.89
CA GLY A 22 -14.68 9.81 -16.36
C GLY A 22 -15.35 8.57 -16.98
N ILE A 23 -16.33 7.98 -16.29
CA ILE A 23 -17.06 6.82 -16.81
C ILE A 23 -17.83 7.17 -18.09
N ALA A 24 -18.55 8.31 -18.12
CA ALA A 24 -19.27 8.75 -19.30
C ALA A 24 -18.35 8.99 -20.51
N GLY A 25 -17.12 9.44 -20.27
CA GLY A 25 -16.09 9.60 -21.29
C GLY A 25 -15.33 8.32 -21.66
N GLY A 26 -15.69 7.16 -21.09
CA GLY A 26 -15.07 5.87 -21.42
C GLY A 26 -13.75 5.60 -20.72
N ALA A 27 -13.50 6.21 -19.55
CA ALA A 27 -12.32 5.91 -18.75
C ALA A 27 -12.30 4.44 -18.29
N THR A 28 -11.10 3.86 -18.21
CA THR A 28 -10.89 2.55 -17.60
C THR A 28 -11.26 2.59 -16.12
N ARG A 29 -12.02 1.60 -15.67
CA ARG A 29 -12.35 1.40 -14.25
C ARG A 29 -11.37 0.42 -13.61
N PHE A 30 -10.93 0.77 -12.42
CA PHE A 30 -10.15 -0.05 -11.49
C PHE A 30 -11.06 -0.47 -10.32
N GLN A 31 -10.67 -1.46 -9.52
CA GLN A 31 -11.54 -1.94 -8.43
C GLN A 31 -11.58 -0.95 -7.26
N ARG A 32 -10.42 -0.62 -6.69
CA ARG A 32 -10.25 0.36 -5.60
C ARG A 32 -8.83 0.92 -5.69
N LEU A 33 -8.68 2.12 -6.25
CA LEU A 33 -7.38 2.78 -6.38
C LEU A 33 -6.99 3.44 -5.06
N GLU A 34 -5.75 3.24 -4.65
CA GLU A 34 -5.18 3.81 -3.42
C GLU A 34 -3.87 4.56 -3.75
N GLY A 35 -2.76 4.21 -3.11
CA GLY A 35 -1.49 4.91 -3.25
C GLY A 35 -0.91 4.89 -4.66
N CYS A 36 -0.26 6.00 -5.03
CA CYS A 36 0.49 6.13 -6.27
C CYS A 36 1.83 6.84 -6.07
N TRP A 37 2.80 6.55 -6.93
CA TRP A 37 4.14 7.09 -6.83
C TRP A 37 4.81 7.26 -8.19
N TRP A 38 5.59 8.33 -8.35
CA TRP A 38 6.37 8.59 -9.57
C TRP A 38 7.77 8.00 -9.47
N SER A 39 8.17 7.22 -10.49
CA SER A 39 9.55 6.79 -10.67
C SER A 39 10.27 7.69 -11.65
N TYR A 40 11.18 8.52 -11.16
CA TYR A 40 12.07 9.32 -12.00
C TYR A 40 13.03 8.47 -12.85
N LYS A 41 13.30 7.22 -12.44
CA LYS A 41 14.18 6.31 -13.17
C LYS A 41 13.49 5.71 -14.40
N GLU A 42 12.18 5.52 -14.33
CA GLU A 42 11.40 4.84 -15.37
C GLU A 42 10.42 5.74 -16.11
N ASP A 43 10.35 7.03 -15.75
CA ASP A 43 9.36 8.00 -16.21
C ASP A 43 7.94 7.41 -16.21
N ALA A 44 7.59 6.79 -15.08
CA ALA A 44 6.37 6.01 -14.92
C ALA A 44 5.70 6.28 -13.58
N VAL A 45 4.37 6.21 -13.58
CA VAL A 45 3.54 6.16 -12.38
C VAL A 45 3.35 4.70 -12.00
N TYR A 46 3.58 4.37 -10.74
CA TYR A 46 3.13 3.13 -10.13
C TYR A 46 1.93 3.43 -9.26
N PHE A 47 0.93 2.58 -9.28
CA PHE A 47 -0.24 2.75 -8.42
C PHE A 47 -0.84 1.41 -8.06
N VAL A 48 -1.50 1.39 -6.92
CA VAL A 48 -2.15 0.20 -6.38
C VAL A 48 -3.62 0.18 -6.77
N ASP A 49 -4.10 -1.01 -7.09
CA ASP A 49 -5.52 -1.34 -7.15
C ASP A 49 -5.78 -2.43 -6.08
N THR A 50 -6.14 -2.01 -4.87
CA THR A 50 -6.09 -2.82 -3.64
C THR A 50 -7.03 -4.02 -3.66
N GLU A 51 -8.08 -4.00 -4.48
CA GLU A 51 -9.07 -5.08 -4.60
C GLU A 51 -9.08 -5.76 -5.98
N ALA A 52 -8.09 -5.48 -6.85
CA ALA A 52 -7.96 -6.15 -8.14
C ALA A 52 -7.45 -7.60 -8.03
N GLY A 53 -7.64 -8.38 -9.09
CA GLY A 53 -7.19 -9.77 -9.15
C GLY A 53 -8.34 -10.76 -9.38
N PRO A 54 -8.07 -12.07 -9.26
CA PRO A 54 -9.05 -13.11 -9.55
C PRO A 54 -10.21 -13.09 -8.54
N ILE A 55 -11.43 -13.04 -9.07
CA ILE A 55 -12.67 -13.19 -8.30
C ILE A 55 -12.62 -14.53 -7.54
N GLY A 56 -12.84 -14.50 -6.22
CA GLY A 56 -12.78 -15.67 -5.34
C GLY A 56 -11.57 -15.69 -4.40
N ALA A 57 -10.62 -14.77 -4.54
CA ALA A 57 -9.54 -14.59 -3.57
C ALA A 57 -10.05 -14.06 -2.21
N GLN A 58 -11.18 -13.35 -2.19
CA GLN A 58 -11.86 -12.94 -0.96
C GLN A 58 -13.16 -13.71 -0.75
N ALA A 59 -13.30 -14.34 0.42
CA ALA A 59 -14.47 -15.12 0.79
C ALA A 59 -15.74 -14.25 0.81
N GLY A 60 -16.80 -14.69 0.12
CA GLY A 60 -18.07 -13.97 0.04
C GLY A 60 -18.08 -12.76 -0.89
N SER A 61 -16.97 -12.48 -1.59
CA SER A 61 -16.90 -11.41 -2.58
C SER A 61 -17.01 -11.95 -4.01
N THR A 62 -17.79 -11.25 -4.85
CA THR A 62 -17.93 -11.57 -6.29
C THR A 62 -17.20 -10.57 -7.19
N ASN A 63 -16.62 -9.52 -6.61
CA ASN A 63 -16.00 -8.42 -7.36
C ASN A 63 -14.75 -7.82 -6.69
N ARG A 64 -14.29 -8.38 -5.56
CA ARG A 64 -13.08 -7.96 -4.85
C ARG A 64 -12.13 -9.14 -4.67
N ALA A 65 -10.84 -8.83 -4.73
CA ALA A 65 -9.73 -9.77 -4.58
C ALA A 65 -8.64 -9.14 -3.71
N GLU A 66 -7.41 -9.64 -3.79
CA GLU A 66 -6.29 -9.32 -2.90
C GLU A 66 -5.36 -8.20 -3.40
N GLY A 67 -5.63 -7.68 -4.60
CA GLY A 67 -4.98 -6.48 -5.13
C GLY A 67 -3.98 -6.72 -6.24
N ALA A 68 -3.62 -5.62 -6.91
CA ALA A 68 -2.66 -5.59 -8.00
C ALA A 68 -1.85 -4.27 -8.00
N VAL A 69 -0.68 -4.29 -8.63
CA VAL A 69 0.10 -3.08 -8.90
C VAL A 69 0.19 -2.84 -10.40
N TRP A 70 -0.03 -1.60 -10.77
CA TRP A 70 0.01 -1.12 -12.13
C TRP A 70 1.19 -0.18 -12.34
N ARG A 71 1.77 -0.23 -13.53
CA ARG A 71 2.74 0.72 -14.04
C ARG A 71 2.16 1.41 -15.27
N TYR A 72 2.17 2.73 -15.28
CA TYR A 72 1.73 3.56 -16.38
C TYR A 72 2.87 4.47 -16.89
N ILE A 73 3.14 4.43 -18.19
CA ILE A 73 4.16 5.28 -18.84
C ILE A 73 3.44 6.37 -19.64
N PRO A 74 3.41 7.64 -19.18
CA PRO A 74 2.66 8.71 -19.85
C PRO A 74 3.08 8.95 -21.29
N ALA A 75 4.38 8.88 -21.58
CA ALA A 75 4.93 9.15 -22.92
C ALA A 75 4.40 8.21 -24.01
N THR A 76 4.01 6.98 -23.64
CA THR A 76 3.50 5.98 -24.59
C THR A 76 2.04 5.60 -24.36
N GLY A 77 1.45 6.06 -23.26
CA GLY A 77 0.13 5.62 -22.82
C GLY A 77 0.08 4.15 -22.40
N LYS A 78 1.23 3.46 -22.25
CA LYS A 78 1.26 2.05 -21.90
C LYS A 78 0.93 1.85 -20.43
N LEU A 79 -0.14 1.09 -20.17
CA LEU A 79 -0.51 0.57 -18.86
C LEU A 79 -0.10 -0.91 -18.78
N THR A 80 0.52 -1.34 -17.69
CA THR A 80 0.97 -2.72 -17.48
C THR A 80 0.66 -3.13 -16.05
N CYS A 81 -0.03 -4.25 -15.87
CA CYS A 81 -0.14 -4.90 -14.56
C CYS A 81 1.18 -5.63 -14.30
N ILE A 82 1.91 -5.22 -13.25
CA ILE A 82 3.24 -5.76 -12.93
C ILE A 82 3.20 -6.74 -11.76
N PHE A 83 2.09 -6.78 -11.02
CA PHE A 83 1.85 -7.66 -9.90
C PHE A 83 0.35 -7.87 -9.74
N VAL A 84 -0.05 -9.11 -9.48
CA VAL A 84 -1.39 -9.49 -9.02
C VAL A 84 -1.18 -10.39 -7.83
N SER A 85 -1.80 -10.07 -6.70
CA SER A 85 -1.71 -10.91 -5.52
C SER A 85 -2.31 -12.29 -5.77
N GLN A 86 -1.70 -13.30 -5.17
CA GLN A 86 -2.12 -14.69 -5.27
C GLN A 86 -2.12 -15.39 -3.91
N GLY A 87 -2.12 -14.63 -2.81
CA GLY A 87 -1.99 -15.17 -1.44
C GLY A 87 -3.07 -16.21 -1.14
N ALA A 88 -4.33 -15.89 -1.45
CA ALA A 88 -5.47 -16.78 -1.27
C ALA A 88 -5.41 -18.03 -2.15
N LEU A 89 -4.73 -17.99 -3.29
CA LEU A 89 -4.62 -19.12 -4.22
C LEU A 89 -3.40 -20.00 -3.93
N TYR A 90 -2.33 -19.42 -3.39
CA TYR A 90 -1.06 -20.07 -3.12
C TYR A 90 -0.55 -19.67 -1.73
N PRO A 91 -0.99 -20.36 -0.65
CA PRO A 91 -0.63 -19.99 0.73
C PRO A 91 0.87 -20.09 1.06
N ASN A 92 1.69 -20.64 0.15
CA ASN A 92 3.15 -20.68 0.28
C ASN A 92 3.86 -19.54 -0.49
N ALA A 93 3.12 -18.74 -1.25
CA ALA A 93 3.61 -17.51 -1.86
C ALA A 93 3.28 -16.35 -0.92
N TYR A 94 4.22 -15.42 -0.75
CA TYR A 94 3.92 -14.16 -0.07
C TYR A 94 3.06 -13.30 -0.99
N GLY A 95 1.74 -13.52 -1.00
CA GLY A 95 0.77 -12.64 -1.62
C GLY A 95 0.60 -11.36 -0.81
N ALA A 96 0.15 -10.29 -1.47
CA ALA A 96 -0.28 -9.09 -0.76
C ALA A 96 -1.72 -9.28 -0.26
N ASP A 97 -2.03 -8.84 0.95
CA ASP A 97 -3.42 -8.71 1.41
C ASP A 97 -3.85 -7.24 1.32
N ASN A 98 -4.59 -6.92 0.25
CA ASN A 98 -5.09 -5.57 -0.03
C ASN A 98 -3.98 -4.51 0.12
N PRO A 99 -2.94 -4.54 -0.74
CA PRO A 99 -1.93 -3.49 -0.73
C PRO A 99 -2.64 -2.15 -0.94
N ASP A 100 -2.28 -1.13 -0.18
CA ASP A 100 -2.95 0.17 -0.21
C ASP A 100 -1.98 1.21 -0.77
N ASN A 101 -0.86 1.43 -0.08
CA ASN A 101 0.16 2.36 -0.52
C ASN A 101 1.38 1.67 -1.13
N LEU A 102 2.18 2.44 -1.86
CA LEU A 102 3.50 2.02 -2.31
C LEU A 102 4.49 3.18 -2.31
N VAL A 103 5.78 2.83 -2.25
CA VAL A 103 6.89 3.75 -2.49
C VAL A 103 7.84 3.15 -3.52
N VAL A 104 8.31 4.00 -4.44
CA VAL A 104 9.43 3.68 -5.32
C VAL A 104 10.72 4.05 -4.61
N SER A 105 11.61 3.08 -4.42
CA SER A 105 12.92 3.33 -3.84
C SER A 105 13.80 4.13 -4.82
N PRO A 106 14.83 4.84 -4.33
CA PRO A 106 15.80 5.53 -5.17
C PRO A 106 16.52 4.63 -6.17
N LYS A 107 16.51 3.31 -5.95
CA LYS A 107 17.10 2.31 -6.83
C LYS A 107 16.09 1.73 -7.84
N GLY A 108 14.83 2.09 -7.72
CA GLY A 108 13.71 1.65 -8.56
C GLY A 108 13.00 0.39 -8.05
N GLY A 109 13.30 -0.06 -6.83
CA GLY A 109 12.51 -1.12 -6.19
C GLY A 109 11.15 -0.60 -5.74
N LEU A 110 10.19 -1.49 -5.56
CA LEU A 110 8.87 -1.15 -5.02
C LEU A 110 8.70 -1.78 -3.64
N LEU A 111 8.17 -1.01 -2.72
CA LEU A 111 7.74 -1.46 -1.41
C LEU A 111 6.28 -1.07 -1.21
N MET A 112 5.42 -2.04 -0.99
CA MET A 112 3.99 -1.91 -0.78
C MET A 112 3.67 -1.96 0.71
N GLN A 113 2.63 -1.25 1.12
CA GLN A 113 2.03 -1.30 2.46
C GLN A 113 0.68 -2.04 2.38
N GLU A 114 0.45 -3.01 3.23
CA GLU A 114 -0.84 -3.71 3.31
C GLU A 114 -1.84 -3.00 4.23
N ASP A 115 -3.11 -2.99 3.81
CA ASP A 115 -4.31 -2.64 4.58
C ASP A 115 -5.36 -3.77 4.48
N GLY A 116 -4.85 -5.00 4.57
CA GLY A 116 -5.63 -6.22 4.61
C GLY A 116 -6.34 -6.46 5.93
N GLY A 117 -7.06 -7.57 6.00
CA GLY A 117 -7.65 -8.03 7.26
C GLY A 117 -6.75 -9.06 7.94
N LYS A 118 -6.65 -9.04 9.28
CA LYS A 118 -5.95 -10.07 10.08
C LYS A 118 -6.61 -11.47 10.04
N ASN A 119 -7.37 -11.78 9.00
CA ASN A 119 -8.21 -12.98 8.89
C ASN A 119 -7.37 -14.27 8.71
N ASP A 120 -6.11 -14.13 8.31
CA ASP A 120 -5.12 -15.21 8.23
C ASP A 120 -4.33 -15.41 9.55
N GLY A 121 -4.52 -14.53 10.54
CA GLY A 121 -3.86 -14.57 11.84
C GLY A 121 -2.51 -13.85 11.89
N ASP A 122 -2.02 -13.33 10.77
CA ASP A 122 -0.72 -12.66 10.65
C ASP A 122 -0.88 -11.13 10.72
N GLY A 123 0.16 -10.43 11.18
CA GLY A 123 0.19 -8.96 11.17
C GLY A 123 0.37 -8.43 9.75
N LEU A 124 -0.14 -7.23 9.48
CA LEU A 124 0.01 -6.58 8.17
C LEU A 124 1.48 -6.27 7.88
N SER A 125 1.87 -6.35 6.62
CA SER A 125 3.27 -6.34 6.20
C SER A 125 3.62 -5.23 5.22
N LEU A 126 4.91 -4.95 5.16
CA LEU A 126 5.56 -4.27 4.07
C LEU A 126 6.05 -5.33 3.08
N LEU A 127 5.62 -5.25 1.83
CA LEU A 127 5.99 -6.22 0.81
C LEU A 127 6.87 -5.59 -0.27
N GLY A 128 8.05 -6.15 -0.48
CA GLY A 128 8.91 -5.77 -1.59
C GLY A 128 8.54 -6.54 -2.86
N LEU A 129 8.66 -5.90 -4.02
CA LEU A 129 8.51 -6.56 -5.32
C LEU A 129 9.87 -6.85 -5.96
N LEU A 130 10.07 -8.09 -6.41
CA LEU A 130 11.22 -8.49 -7.22
C LEU A 130 10.97 -8.17 -8.70
N PRO A 131 12.03 -7.96 -9.52
CA PRO A 131 11.88 -7.81 -10.97
C PRO A 131 11.19 -8.98 -11.68
N SER A 132 11.14 -10.16 -11.05
CA SER A 132 10.41 -11.33 -11.54
C SER A 132 8.89 -11.22 -11.39
N GLY A 133 8.38 -10.21 -10.68
CA GLY A 133 6.97 -10.09 -10.31
C GLY A 133 6.59 -10.88 -9.05
N LEU A 134 7.54 -11.57 -8.42
CA LEU A 134 7.34 -12.18 -7.11
C LEU A 134 7.48 -11.13 -6.00
N SER A 135 6.70 -11.27 -4.94
CA SER A 135 6.81 -10.46 -3.72
C SER A 135 7.58 -11.19 -2.62
N TYR A 136 8.06 -10.42 -1.65
CA TYR A 136 8.68 -10.92 -0.43
C TYR A 136 8.30 -10.04 0.76
N GLU A 137 8.21 -10.63 1.94
CA GLU A 137 8.02 -9.87 3.17
C GLU A 137 9.30 -9.10 3.52
N PHE A 138 9.17 -7.77 3.59
CA PHE A 138 10.25 -6.88 4.00
C PHE A 138 10.23 -6.65 5.52
N ALA A 139 9.04 -6.41 6.08
CA ALA A 139 8.81 -6.26 7.50
C ALA A 139 7.36 -6.57 7.84
N ARG A 140 7.10 -7.03 9.06
CA ARG A 140 5.76 -7.29 9.58
C ARG A 140 5.47 -6.39 10.77
N ASN A 141 4.23 -5.88 10.86
CA ASN A 141 3.77 -5.18 12.03
C ASN A 141 3.65 -6.15 13.21
N ASN A 142 4.42 -5.89 14.27
CA ASN A 142 4.41 -6.68 15.50
C ASN A 142 4.25 -5.78 16.75
N ILE A 143 3.49 -4.70 16.63
CA ILE A 143 3.33 -3.71 17.69
C ILE A 143 2.34 -4.22 18.73
N THR A 144 2.81 -4.40 19.96
CA THR A 144 1.97 -4.63 21.14
C THR A 144 2.44 -3.69 22.23
N ILE A 145 1.50 -2.99 22.88
CA ILE A 145 1.79 -2.03 23.94
C ILE A 145 1.05 -2.49 25.20
N ALA A 146 1.79 -2.95 26.21
CA ALA A 146 1.19 -3.35 27.47
C ALA A 146 0.98 -2.15 28.39
N SER A 147 0.03 -2.25 29.33
CA SER A 147 -0.15 -1.21 30.37
C SER A 147 1.11 -0.99 31.20
N ALA A 148 1.95 -2.03 31.33
CA ALA A 148 3.25 -1.95 32.00
C ALA A 148 4.31 -1.12 31.23
N ASP A 149 4.08 -0.80 29.94
CA ASP A 149 4.97 0.03 29.15
C ASP A 149 4.73 1.54 29.34
N ALA A 150 3.65 1.94 30.03
CA ALA A 150 3.32 3.34 30.26
C ALA A 150 4.50 4.17 30.85
N PRO A 151 5.27 3.68 31.85
CA PRO A 151 6.43 4.42 32.34
C PRO A 151 7.52 4.63 31.27
N LYS A 152 7.72 3.67 30.36
CA LYS A 152 8.71 3.79 29.26
C LYS A 152 8.27 4.84 28.24
N LEU A 153 6.98 4.86 27.91
CA LEU A 153 6.40 5.86 27.02
C LEU A 153 6.54 7.27 27.61
N VAL A 154 6.23 7.45 28.90
CA VAL A 154 6.44 8.74 29.59
C VAL A 154 7.90 9.15 29.58
N ALA A 155 8.82 8.22 29.88
CA ALA A 155 10.26 8.51 29.86
C ALA A 155 10.77 8.92 28.47
N ALA A 156 10.14 8.43 27.40
CA ALA A 156 10.40 8.83 26.02
C ALA A 156 9.67 10.11 25.58
N GLY A 157 8.92 10.76 26.48
CA GLY A 157 8.20 12.01 26.20
C GLY A 157 6.83 11.83 25.53
N HIS A 158 6.28 10.61 25.55
CA HIS A 158 4.97 10.31 24.97
C HIS A 158 3.84 10.35 26.01
N ASN A 159 2.60 10.53 25.54
CA ASN A 159 1.39 10.43 26.36
C ASN A 159 0.79 9.02 26.23
N PRO A 160 0.92 8.13 27.24
CA PRO A 160 0.41 6.76 27.14
C PRO A 160 -1.12 6.71 26.98
N ALA A 161 -1.85 7.68 27.54
CA ALA A 161 -3.30 7.72 27.44
C ALA A 161 -3.77 8.05 26.01
N ALA A 162 -2.97 8.81 25.24
CA ALA A 162 -3.27 9.10 23.84
C ALA A 162 -2.88 7.94 22.91
N ILE A 163 -1.81 7.21 23.22
CA ILE A 163 -1.35 6.05 22.44
C ILE A 163 -2.26 4.83 22.68
N GLY A 164 -2.73 4.65 23.91
CA GLY A 164 -3.46 3.47 24.33
C GLY A 164 -2.57 2.25 24.56
N THR A 165 -3.21 1.13 24.93
CA THR A 165 -2.56 -0.16 25.18
C THR A 165 -3.35 -1.23 24.46
N GLY A 166 -2.67 -2.23 23.90
CA GLY A 166 -3.31 -3.32 23.18
C GLY A 166 -2.41 -4.00 22.17
N ASP A 167 -3.02 -4.93 21.43
CA ASP A 167 -2.46 -5.53 20.23
C ASP A 167 -2.76 -4.63 19.03
N PHE A 168 -1.72 -4.11 18.39
CA PHE A 168 -1.79 -3.29 17.18
C PHE A 168 -1.18 -4.01 15.97
N THR A 169 -0.94 -5.33 16.05
CA THR A 169 -0.36 -6.13 14.95
C THR A 169 -1.23 -6.14 13.68
N GLY A 170 -2.55 -6.01 13.84
CA GLY A 170 -3.49 -5.91 12.72
C GLY A 170 -3.74 -4.50 12.21
N GLN A 171 -2.96 -3.50 12.63
CA GLN A 171 -3.09 -2.13 12.16
C GLN A 171 -2.24 -1.90 10.91
N GLU A 172 -2.80 -1.16 9.96
CA GLU A 172 -2.20 -0.94 8.64
C GLU A 172 -0.94 -0.09 8.68
N PHE A 173 -0.05 -0.38 7.75
CA PHE A 173 1.04 0.53 7.42
C PHE A 173 0.49 1.68 6.58
N ALA A 174 0.73 2.93 6.99
CA ALA A 174 0.19 4.12 6.36
C ALA A 174 1.31 4.95 5.72
N GLY A 175 1.63 4.60 4.48
CA GLY A 175 2.57 5.33 3.63
C GLY A 175 4.03 5.19 4.04
N ALA A 176 4.90 5.28 3.04
CA ALA A 176 6.33 5.32 3.25
C ALA A 176 7.00 6.29 2.27
N THR A 177 8.18 6.77 2.65
CA THR A 177 9.00 7.61 1.77
C THR A 177 10.48 7.42 2.09
N PHE A 178 11.31 7.47 1.04
CA PHE A 178 12.75 7.57 1.23
C PHE A 178 13.14 9.04 1.36
N ASP A 179 14.12 9.32 2.22
CA ASP A 179 14.78 10.62 2.21
C ASP A 179 15.50 10.86 0.87
N SER A 180 15.84 12.12 0.57
CA SER A 180 16.48 12.48 -0.70
C SER A 180 17.85 11.82 -0.91
N SER A 181 18.54 11.38 0.15
CA SER A 181 19.79 10.61 0.04
C SER A 181 19.57 9.11 -0.19
N GLY A 182 18.33 8.62 -0.03
CA GLY A 182 18.00 7.21 -0.13
C GLY A 182 18.58 6.34 0.98
N ARG A 183 18.98 6.93 2.10
CA ARG A 183 19.57 6.22 3.24
C ARG A 183 18.55 5.89 4.32
N TYR A 184 17.47 6.65 4.39
CA TYR A 184 16.44 6.50 5.40
C TYR A 184 15.10 6.25 4.72
N LEU A 185 14.47 5.14 5.07
CA LEU A 185 13.06 4.88 4.78
C LEU A 185 12.26 5.28 6.01
N PHE A 186 11.35 6.22 5.83
CA PHE A 186 10.31 6.54 6.81
C PHE A 186 9.07 5.75 6.46
N VAL A 187 8.46 5.08 7.43
CA VAL A 187 7.21 4.32 7.25
C VAL A 187 6.35 4.44 8.49
N ASN A 188 5.04 4.58 8.32
CA ASN A 188 4.12 4.75 9.45
C ASN A 188 3.22 3.53 9.63
N VAL A 189 2.74 3.34 10.86
CA VAL A 189 1.57 2.51 11.18
C VAL A 189 0.47 3.46 11.67
N GLN A 190 -0.71 3.40 11.04
CA GLN A 190 -1.77 4.40 11.22
C GLN A 190 -2.21 4.53 12.68
N THR A 191 -2.50 3.38 13.31
CA THR A 191 -2.90 3.28 14.71
C THR A 191 -1.90 2.38 15.43
N PRO A 192 -1.27 2.82 16.52
CA PRO A 192 -1.54 4.04 17.30
C PRO A 192 -0.83 5.30 16.78
N GLY A 193 -0.33 5.30 15.55
CA GLY A 193 0.39 6.45 14.97
C GLY A 193 1.88 6.41 15.28
N ILE A 194 2.57 5.41 14.74
CA ILE A 194 4.02 5.22 14.95
C ILE A 194 4.75 5.41 13.63
N THR A 195 5.81 6.22 13.64
CA THR A 195 6.74 6.37 12.50
C THR A 195 8.05 5.66 12.80
N PHE A 196 8.46 4.78 11.89
CA PHE A 196 9.76 4.12 11.91
C PHE A 196 10.73 4.80 10.96
N VAL A 197 12.01 4.78 11.33
CA VAL A 197 13.12 5.13 10.44
C VAL A 197 13.98 3.88 10.25
N ILE A 198 14.05 3.39 9.02
CA ILE A 198 14.82 2.21 8.64
C ILE A 198 16.05 2.68 7.86
N THR A 199 17.23 2.16 8.20
CA THR A 199 18.53 2.59 7.64
C THR A 199 19.14 1.60 6.65
N GLY A 200 18.43 0.50 6.37
CA GLY A 200 18.82 -0.50 5.38
C GLY A 200 19.76 -1.57 5.91
N PRO A 201 20.14 -2.50 5.03
CA PRO A 201 21.33 -2.29 4.21
C PRO A 201 21.02 -2.19 2.69
N TRP A 202 20.44 -1.08 2.24
CA TRP A 202 19.90 -0.83 0.88
C TRP A 202 20.83 -1.23 -0.27
N LYS A 203 22.16 -1.14 -0.08
CA LYS A 203 23.15 -1.56 -1.08
C LYS A 203 23.03 -3.04 -1.49
N LYS A 204 22.47 -3.90 -0.63
CA LYS A 204 22.33 -5.34 -0.86
C LYS A 204 21.06 -5.74 -1.63
N GLY A 205 20.11 -4.83 -1.85
CA GLY A 205 18.82 -5.11 -2.47
C GLY A 205 18.43 -4.13 -3.58
N ASN A 206 17.20 -4.25 -4.05
CA ASN A 206 16.60 -3.32 -5.01
C ASN A 206 15.89 -2.14 -4.35
N LEU A 207 15.66 -2.20 -3.03
CA LEU A 207 15.19 -1.08 -2.20
C LEU A 207 16.35 -0.14 -1.90
#